data_AF-A0A3D0XXL9-F1
#
_entry.id   AF-A0A3D0XXL9-F1
#
_cell.length_a   1.000
_cell.length_b   1.000
_cell.length_c   1.000
_cell.angle_alpha   90.00
_cell.angle_beta   90.00
_cell.angle_gamma   90.00
#
_symmetry.space_group_name_H-M   'P 1'
#
loop_
_entity.id
_entity.type
_entity.pdbx_description
1 polymer ?
#
loop_
_entity_poly.entity_id
_entity_poly.type
_entity_poly.pdbx_seq_one_letter_code
_entity_poly.pdbx_strand_id
1 'polypeptide(L)'
;MNRELDYSNYFSSPELLANAVLKQYENEIGNLEFPINPFKILKSLNIKLVIRNFKDLEGLYIPAINEDDIDVVAINFNRPLYRQRFTAAHEICHCIKDKNNAVICPINGRKNAIEKFADNFAACLLMPVKELEKQVNKYANEKGFIDLENVIYVSEFFGVSFESCVFNIAYRLRKIDGDTDGKELKKRIRKVHADKLREQFGIKNSLELTREIVDFYCYARPKENNATNIKFKQFLILNENRLEGVDITEEQVNYILADLRLNNNYKKYGDESDPNILEALGNIELLEYALNTKETIDIWKLQKMQSLLYKYTPYGAQLHFPRQENNRINGAETSTIDYRLIVPELIKVGEQINLLMDKKDLVSIHEYVLESIKIHHRLTVIHPLINGNGRCCRALLLWLLRLKNIPPIYIQLEDKARYIKALNKIDTKGDYDQLELLILEEIIHSMVIFDEKLEL
;
A
#
# COMPACT_ATOMS: atom_id res chain seq x y z
N MET A 1 4.62 -9.44 -23.41
CA MET A 1 4.53 -8.64 -24.63
C MET A 1 5.78 -8.79 -25.43
N ASN A 2 5.64 -9.28 -26.68
CA ASN A 2 6.77 -9.27 -27.60
C ASN A 2 7.04 -7.80 -27.98
N ARG A 3 8.16 -7.24 -27.49
CA ARG A 3 8.61 -5.87 -27.79
C ARG A 3 8.89 -5.63 -29.28
N GLU A 4 9.06 -6.71 -30.04
CA GLU A 4 9.33 -6.70 -31.48
C GLU A 4 8.07 -6.51 -32.34
N LEU A 5 6.88 -6.46 -31.73
CA LEU A 5 5.66 -6.12 -32.47
C LEU A 5 5.74 -4.66 -32.91
N ASP A 6 5.72 -4.46 -34.24
CA ASP A 6 5.74 -3.13 -34.81
C ASP A 6 4.36 -2.46 -34.66
N TYR A 7 4.29 -1.49 -33.74
CA TYR A 7 3.09 -0.68 -33.50
C TYR A 7 2.97 0.52 -34.45
N SER A 8 3.92 0.74 -35.37
CA SER A 8 3.97 1.90 -36.26
C SER A 8 2.66 2.13 -37.02
N ASN A 9 2.00 1.05 -37.43
CA ASN A 9 0.72 1.07 -38.15
C ASN A 9 -0.44 1.67 -37.34
N TYR A 10 -0.30 1.79 -36.01
CA TYR A 10 -1.34 2.30 -35.11
C TYR A 10 -1.05 3.73 -34.61
N PHE A 11 0.07 4.34 -34.99
CA PHE A 11 0.47 5.67 -34.50
C PHE A 11 -0.38 6.83 -35.03
N SER A 12 -1.26 6.56 -35.99
CA SER A 12 -2.22 7.51 -36.57
C SER A 12 -3.28 7.98 -35.59
N SER A 13 -3.60 7.19 -34.55
CA SER A 13 -4.59 7.56 -33.53
C SER A 13 -4.22 6.98 -32.16
N PRO A 14 -4.34 7.76 -31.07
CA PRO A 14 -4.15 7.25 -29.71
C PRO A 14 -5.08 6.09 -29.38
N GLU A 15 -6.31 6.09 -29.90
CA GLU A 15 -7.29 5.02 -29.69
C GLU A 15 -6.90 3.73 -30.42
N LEU A 16 -6.42 3.84 -31.67
CA LEU A 16 -5.96 2.67 -32.42
C LEU A 16 -4.76 2.01 -31.72
N LEU A 17 -3.81 2.82 -31.25
CA LEU A 17 -2.67 2.32 -30.50
C LEU A 17 -3.09 1.66 -29.18
N ALA A 18 -3.97 2.30 -28.39
CA ALA A 18 -4.48 1.74 -27.14
C ALA A 18 -5.18 0.39 -27.36
N ASN A 19 -6.04 0.30 -28.38
CA ASN A 19 -6.73 -0.95 -28.71
C ASN A 19 -5.75 -2.05 -29.16
N ALA A 20 -4.71 -1.70 -29.91
CA ALA A 20 -3.68 -2.66 -30.32
C ALA A 20 -2.88 -3.19 -29.13
N VAL A 21 -2.52 -2.31 -28.17
CA VAL A 21 -1.84 -2.69 -26.93
C VAL A 21 -2.72 -3.61 -26.09
N LEU A 22 -3.99 -3.26 -25.89
CA LEU A 22 -4.94 -4.08 -25.12
C LEU A 22 -5.16 -5.44 -25.75
N LYS A 23 -5.32 -5.51 -27.08
CA LYS A 23 -5.47 -6.78 -27.79
C LYS A 23 -4.23 -7.66 -27.63
N GLN A 24 -3.04 -7.08 -27.71
CA GLN A 24 -1.80 -7.84 -27.49
C GLN A 24 -1.69 -8.33 -26.04
N TYR A 25 -2.04 -7.48 -25.08
CA TYR A 25 -2.05 -7.87 -23.68
C TYR A 25 -3.07 -8.98 -23.40
N GLU A 26 -4.28 -8.88 -23.94
CA GLU A 26 -5.33 -9.90 -23.88
C GLU A 26 -4.87 -11.24 -24.45
N ASN A 27 -4.16 -11.25 -25.59
CA ASN A 27 -3.61 -12.46 -26.18
C ASN A 27 -2.61 -13.18 -25.24
N GLU A 28 -1.98 -12.47 -24.30
CA GLU A 28 -1.01 -13.05 -23.37
C GLU A 28 -1.63 -13.57 -22.09
N ILE A 29 -2.59 -12.81 -21.53
CA ILE A 29 -3.24 -13.17 -20.28
C ILE A 29 -4.52 -14.01 -20.49
N GLY A 30 -4.95 -14.19 -21.74
CA GLY A 30 -6.13 -14.93 -22.15
C GLY A 30 -7.40 -14.09 -22.17
N ASN A 31 -7.74 -13.44 -21.05
CA ASN A 31 -8.93 -12.61 -20.93
C ASN A 31 -8.60 -11.24 -20.34
N LEU A 32 -9.15 -10.19 -20.94
CA LEU A 32 -9.02 -8.83 -20.42
C LEU A 32 -9.95 -8.59 -19.23
N GLU A 33 -9.38 -8.23 -18.09
CA GLU A 33 -10.12 -7.90 -16.86
C GLU A 33 -10.09 -6.39 -16.60
N PHE A 34 -11.20 -5.85 -16.09
CA PHE A 34 -11.32 -4.46 -15.66
C PHE A 34 -11.37 -4.38 -14.13
N PRO A 35 -10.71 -3.38 -13.51
CA PRO A 35 -9.98 -2.27 -14.14
C PRO A 35 -8.67 -2.73 -14.81
N ILE A 36 -8.30 -2.10 -15.93
CA ILE A 36 -7.02 -2.41 -16.61
C ILE A 36 -5.87 -2.03 -15.68
N ASN A 37 -4.99 -2.99 -15.37
CA ASN A 37 -3.80 -2.79 -14.56
C ASN A 37 -2.61 -2.32 -15.44
N PRO A 38 -2.27 -1.02 -15.45
CA PRO A 38 -1.17 -0.53 -16.28
C PRO A 38 0.21 -1.02 -15.79
N PHE A 39 0.36 -1.35 -14.51
CA PHE A 39 1.62 -1.84 -13.95
C PHE A 39 1.93 -3.25 -14.46
N LYS A 40 0.92 -4.12 -14.58
CA LYS A 40 1.09 -5.44 -15.23
C LYS A 40 1.46 -5.32 -16.70
N ILE A 41 0.93 -4.33 -17.43
CA ILE A 41 1.32 -4.05 -18.81
C ILE A 41 2.78 -3.58 -18.89
N LEU A 42 3.22 -2.68 -18.01
CA LEU A 42 4.65 -2.30 -17.90
C LEU A 42 5.53 -3.54 -17.65
N LYS A 43 5.10 -4.43 -16.75
CA LYS A 43 5.81 -5.69 -16.46
C LYS A 43 5.90 -6.59 -17.69
N SER A 44 4.80 -6.78 -18.41
CA SER A 44 4.74 -7.66 -19.58
C SER A 44 5.56 -7.11 -20.76
N LEU A 45 5.77 -5.78 -20.80
CA LEU A 45 6.68 -5.11 -21.71
C LEU A 45 8.15 -5.17 -21.26
N ASN A 46 8.48 -5.87 -20.17
CA ASN A 46 9.82 -5.90 -19.57
C ASN A 46 10.37 -4.48 -19.27
N ILE A 47 9.53 -3.63 -18.68
CA ILE A 47 9.89 -2.29 -18.22
C ILE A 47 10.03 -2.32 -16.70
N LYS A 48 11.13 -1.78 -16.20
CA LYS A 48 11.35 -1.60 -14.76
C LYS A 48 10.60 -0.35 -14.30
N LEU A 49 9.55 -0.52 -13.50
CA LEU A 49 8.90 0.60 -12.84
C LEU A 49 9.56 0.89 -11.50
N VAL A 50 9.76 2.17 -11.23
CA VAL A 50 10.32 2.72 -10.00
C VAL A 50 9.33 3.73 -9.44
N ILE A 51 9.00 3.65 -8.15
CA ILE A 51 8.17 4.67 -7.51
C ILE A 51 9.09 5.60 -6.71
N ARG A 52 8.88 6.91 -6.87
CA ARG A 52 9.70 7.94 -6.22
C ARG A 52 8.84 9.10 -5.76
N ASN A 53 9.37 9.86 -4.79
CA ASN A 53 8.84 11.16 -4.42
C ASN A 53 9.40 12.24 -5.34
N PHE A 54 8.59 12.70 -6.29
CA PHE A 54 8.95 13.85 -7.12
C PHE A 54 8.25 15.11 -6.59
N LYS A 55 8.98 16.23 -6.57
CA LYS A 55 8.41 17.54 -6.24
C LYS A 55 7.57 18.09 -7.40
N ASP A 56 8.15 18.10 -8.60
CA ASP A 56 7.59 18.81 -9.76
C ASP A 56 7.25 17.92 -10.98
N LEU A 57 7.44 16.60 -10.86
CA LEU A 57 7.22 15.63 -11.96
C LEU A 57 6.03 14.70 -11.67
N GLU A 58 5.30 14.32 -12.72
CA GLU A 58 4.29 13.26 -12.63
C GLU A 58 4.91 11.88 -12.85
N GLY A 59 5.84 11.78 -13.80
CA GLY A 59 6.58 10.58 -14.12
C GLY A 59 7.79 10.88 -15.01
N LEU A 60 8.57 9.84 -15.26
CA LEU A 60 9.80 9.88 -16.07
C LEU A 60 9.92 8.58 -16.85
N TYR A 61 10.22 8.65 -18.14
CA TYR A 61 10.62 7.51 -18.94
C TYR A 61 12.09 7.65 -19.38
N ILE A 62 12.89 6.64 -19.05
CA ILE A 62 14.29 6.51 -19.45
C ILE A 62 14.43 5.25 -20.31
N PRO A 63 14.69 5.38 -21.62
CA PRO A 63 14.95 4.24 -22.49
C PRO A 63 16.30 3.58 -22.15
N ALA A 64 16.39 2.28 -22.37
CA ALA A 64 17.64 1.52 -22.35
C ALA A 64 18.63 2.10 -23.37
N ILE A 65 19.90 2.23 -22.96
CA ILE A 65 20.95 2.79 -23.83
C ILE A 65 21.68 1.66 -24.59
N ASN A 66 21.88 0.51 -23.95
CA ASN A 66 22.53 -0.67 -24.53
C ASN A 66 21.64 -1.94 -24.42
N GLU A 67 22.03 -3.02 -25.09
CA GLU A 67 21.31 -4.31 -25.07
C GLU A 67 21.23 -4.96 -23.67
N ASP A 68 22.16 -4.62 -22.78
CA ASP A 68 22.18 -5.06 -21.38
C ASP A 68 21.31 -4.19 -20.44
N ASP A 69 20.82 -3.04 -20.93
CA ASP A 69 20.02 -2.09 -20.15
C ASP A 69 18.51 -2.38 -20.27
N ILE A 70 17.75 -1.98 -19.25
CA ILE A 70 16.28 -2.15 -19.21
C ILE A 70 15.64 -0.76 -19.15
N ASP A 71 14.57 -0.54 -19.91
CA ASP A 71 13.79 0.69 -19.84
C ASP A 71 13.27 0.92 -18.42
N VAL A 72 13.35 2.16 -17.95
CA VAL A 72 12.89 2.56 -16.62
C VAL A 72 11.74 3.55 -16.74
N VAL A 73 10.63 3.25 -16.08
CA VAL A 73 9.54 4.20 -15.84
C VAL A 73 9.57 4.59 -14.37
N ALA A 74 9.55 5.88 -14.06
CA ALA A 74 9.39 6.38 -12.71
C ALA A 74 8.03 7.06 -12.54
N ILE A 75 7.33 6.81 -11.43
CA ILE A 75 6.02 7.41 -11.12
C ILE A 75 6.08 8.12 -9.77
N ASN A 76 5.43 9.29 -9.70
CA ASN A 76 5.35 10.07 -8.47
C ASN A 76 4.35 9.47 -7.46
N PHE A 77 4.85 8.97 -6.32
CA PHE A 77 4.01 8.43 -5.24
C PHE A 77 3.07 9.46 -4.62
N ASN A 78 3.47 10.73 -4.56
CA ASN A 78 2.69 11.79 -3.91
C ASN A 78 1.39 12.13 -4.65
N ARG A 79 1.13 11.48 -5.79
CA ARG A 79 -0.08 11.69 -6.59
C ARG A 79 -1.15 10.67 -6.18
N PRO A 80 -2.45 11.04 -6.24
CA PRO A 80 -3.53 10.09 -5.98
C PRO A 80 -3.41 8.83 -6.84
N LEU A 81 -3.86 7.69 -6.32
CA LEU A 81 -3.73 6.37 -6.96
C LEU A 81 -4.21 6.36 -8.42
N TYR A 82 -5.39 6.93 -8.69
CA TYR A 82 -5.92 7.05 -10.06
C TYR A 82 -4.99 7.84 -10.98
N ARG A 83 -4.24 8.82 -10.45
CA ARG A 83 -3.27 9.60 -11.22
C ARG A 83 -1.99 8.80 -11.46
N GLN A 84 -1.51 8.04 -10.47
CA GLN A 84 -0.36 7.14 -10.66
C GLN A 84 -0.65 6.11 -11.76
N ARG A 85 -1.85 5.51 -11.77
CA ARG A 85 -2.30 4.60 -12.85
C ARG A 85 -2.34 5.29 -14.20
N PHE A 86 -2.89 6.51 -14.26
CA PHE A 86 -2.93 7.29 -15.50
C PHE A 86 -1.51 7.59 -16.00
N THR A 87 -0.60 7.98 -15.12
CA THR A 87 0.80 8.20 -15.48
C THR A 87 1.45 6.90 -15.97
N ALA A 88 1.26 5.76 -15.30
CA ALA A 88 1.74 4.47 -15.81
C ALA A 88 1.25 4.19 -17.25
N ALA A 89 -0.04 4.40 -17.51
CA ALA A 89 -0.62 4.27 -18.83
C ALA A 89 -0.07 5.29 -19.85
N HIS A 90 0.23 6.52 -19.41
CA HIS A 90 0.85 7.56 -20.21
C HIS A 90 2.27 7.15 -20.61
N GLU A 91 3.07 6.67 -19.65
CA GLU A 91 4.45 6.24 -19.91
C GLU A 91 4.52 5.01 -20.81
N ILE A 92 3.54 4.09 -20.75
CA ILE A 92 3.41 2.99 -21.74
C ILE A 92 3.38 3.54 -23.17
N CYS A 93 2.73 4.68 -23.40
CA CYS A 93 2.71 5.31 -24.73
C CYS A 93 4.12 5.69 -25.18
N HIS A 94 4.89 6.35 -24.32
CA HIS A 94 6.26 6.76 -24.63
C HIS A 94 7.18 5.57 -24.83
N CYS A 95 7.03 4.53 -24.02
CA CYS A 95 7.79 3.28 -24.18
C CYS A 95 7.57 2.64 -25.56
N ILE A 96 6.35 2.72 -26.10
CA ILE A 96 6.00 2.07 -27.37
C ILE A 96 6.33 2.97 -28.56
N LYS A 97 6.04 4.27 -28.46
CA LYS A 97 6.08 5.22 -29.57
C LYS A 97 7.37 6.03 -29.65
N ASP A 98 7.98 6.33 -28.52
CA ASP A 98 9.09 7.28 -28.38
C ASP A 98 10.38 6.58 -27.88
N LYS A 99 10.57 5.31 -28.25
CA LYS A 99 11.66 4.40 -27.81
C LYS A 99 13.07 4.99 -27.76
N ASN A 100 13.36 6.01 -28.57
CA ASN A 100 14.71 6.58 -28.72
C ASN A 100 14.97 7.84 -27.89
N ASN A 101 13.98 8.38 -27.18
CA ASN A 101 14.11 9.64 -26.44
C ASN A 101 13.70 9.46 -24.98
N ALA A 102 14.54 9.95 -24.05
CA ALA A 102 14.10 10.14 -22.67
C ALA A 102 12.99 11.19 -22.62
N VAL A 103 11.91 10.89 -21.90
CA VAL A 103 10.74 11.78 -21.80
C VAL A 103 10.51 12.12 -20.33
N ILE A 104 10.39 13.42 -20.05
CA ILE A 104 10.14 13.96 -18.71
C ILE A 104 8.73 14.55 -18.69
N CYS A 105 7.87 14.08 -17.79
CA CYS A 105 6.50 14.57 -17.66
C CYS A 105 6.36 15.55 -16.46
N PRO A 106 6.34 16.88 -16.69
CA PRO A 106 6.18 17.86 -15.62
C PRO A 106 4.72 17.96 -15.13
N ILE A 107 4.53 18.29 -13.84
CA ILE A 107 3.19 18.52 -13.25
C ILE A 107 2.47 19.70 -13.92
N ASN A 108 3.21 20.74 -14.28
CA ASN A 108 2.67 21.97 -14.86
C ASN A 108 3.42 22.32 -16.15
N GLY A 109 2.69 22.83 -17.15
CA GLY A 109 3.30 23.31 -18.38
C GLY A 109 2.38 23.20 -19.60
N ARG A 110 2.81 23.82 -20.71
CA ARG A 110 2.11 23.68 -21.99
C ARG A 110 2.48 22.34 -22.63
N LYS A 111 1.49 21.45 -22.75
CA LYS A 111 1.68 20.14 -23.39
C LYS A 111 1.88 20.28 -24.90
N ASN A 112 2.95 19.65 -25.41
CA ASN A 112 3.22 19.53 -26.84
C ASN A 112 2.29 18.46 -27.48
N ALA A 113 2.44 18.22 -28.79
CA ALA A 113 1.61 17.23 -29.48
C ALA A 113 1.85 15.78 -29.01
N ILE A 114 3.08 15.46 -28.60
CA ILE A 114 3.48 14.13 -28.10
C ILE A 114 2.81 13.83 -26.75
N GLU A 115 2.92 14.74 -25.79
CA GLU A 115 2.25 14.68 -24.47
C GLU A 115 0.73 14.57 -24.60
N LYS A 116 0.13 15.33 -25.52
CA LYS A 116 -1.32 15.24 -25.78
C LYS A 116 -1.71 13.89 -26.40
N PHE A 117 -0.84 13.31 -27.23
CA PHE A 117 -1.08 11.98 -27.78
C PHE A 117 -1.03 10.93 -26.66
N ALA A 118 -0.02 10.99 -25.78
CA ALA A 118 0.14 10.09 -24.64
C ALA A 118 -1.01 10.21 -23.63
N ASP A 119 -1.46 11.43 -23.30
CA ASP A 119 -2.66 11.66 -22.47
C ASP A 119 -3.91 10.97 -23.05
N ASN A 120 -4.14 11.15 -24.36
CA ASN A 120 -5.29 10.57 -25.03
C ASN A 120 -5.18 9.05 -25.14
N PHE A 121 -3.97 8.53 -25.35
CA PHE A 121 -3.68 7.09 -25.33
C PHE A 121 -3.99 6.52 -23.95
N ALA A 122 -3.47 7.11 -22.88
CA ALA A 122 -3.71 6.65 -21.51
C ALA A 122 -5.21 6.61 -21.17
N ALA A 123 -5.96 7.64 -21.59
CA ALA A 123 -7.41 7.68 -21.44
C ALA A 123 -8.10 6.56 -22.24
N CYS A 124 -7.68 6.26 -23.47
CA CYS A 124 -8.23 5.14 -24.26
C CYS A 124 -7.80 3.77 -23.74
N LEU A 125 -6.60 3.65 -23.17
CA LEU A 125 -6.07 2.40 -22.62
C LEU A 125 -6.83 2.01 -21.35
N LEU A 126 -7.05 2.96 -20.44
CA LEU A 126 -7.75 2.73 -19.18
C LEU A 126 -9.28 2.72 -19.34
N MET A 127 -9.82 3.45 -20.31
CA MET A 127 -11.25 3.46 -20.66
C MET A 127 -11.47 3.25 -22.17
N PRO A 128 -11.39 1.99 -22.66
CA PRO A 128 -11.63 1.68 -24.06
C PRO A 128 -13.03 2.09 -24.47
N VAL A 129 -13.16 2.83 -25.58
CA VAL A 129 -14.41 3.52 -25.96
C VAL A 129 -15.59 2.56 -26.09
N LYS A 130 -15.38 1.38 -26.68
CA LYS A 130 -16.42 0.35 -26.85
C LYS A 130 -16.94 -0.18 -25.52
N GLU A 131 -16.05 -0.48 -24.57
CA GLU A 131 -16.46 -0.96 -23.25
C GLU A 131 -17.06 0.19 -22.42
N LEU A 132 -16.52 1.41 -22.53
CA LEU A 132 -17.08 2.59 -21.87
C LEU A 132 -18.53 2.81 -22.28
N GLU A 133 -18.83 2.74 -23.58
CA GLU A 133 -20.18 2.88 -24.08
C GLU A 133 -21.11 1.78 -23.53
N LYS A 134 -20.66 0.53 -23.50
CA LYS A 134 -21.41 -0.58 -22.93
C LYS A 134 -21.72 -0.38 -21.44
N GLN A 135 -20.75 0.09 -20.65
CA GLN A 135 -20.95 0.35 -19.23
C GLN A 135 -21.88 1.54 -18.99
N VAL A 136 -21.75 2.61 -19.77
CA VAL A 136 -22.66 3.76 -19.70
C VAL A 136 -24.10 3.35 -20.01
N ASN A 137 -24.30 2.53 -21.04
CA ASN A 137 -25.64 2.09 -21.45
C ASN A 137 -26.36 1.24 -20.37
N LYS A 138 -25.66 0.63 -19.41
CA LYS A 138 -26.30 -0.09 -18.29
C LYS A 138 -27.06 0.83 -17.33
N TYR A 139 -26.65 2.09 -17.26
CA TYR A 139 -27.20 3.09 -16.33
C TYR A 139 -27.83 4.28 -17.05
N ALA A 140 -27.86 4.25 -18.39
CA ALA A 140 -28.47 5.29 -19.17
C ALA A 140 -30.00 5.24 -19.06
N ASN A 141 -30.62 6.42 -19.03
CA ASN A 141 -32.07 6.56 -19.11
C ASN A 141 -32.61 6.20 -20.51
N GLU A 142 -33.93 6.22 -20.69
CA GLU A 142 -34.59 5.92 -21.98
C GLU A 142 -34.12 6.81 -23.14
N LYS A 143 -33.57 8.00 -22.84
CA LYS A 143 -33.04 8.93 -23.85
C LYS A 143 -31.57 8.67 -24.18
N GLY A 144 -30.94 7.68 -23.55
CA GLY A 144 -29.54 7.30 -23.77
C GLY A 144 -28.52 8.15 -22.99
N PHE A 145 -28.96 8.90 -21.97
CA PHE A 145 -28.08 9.74 -21.13
C PHE A 145 -27.91 9.15 -19.73
N ILE A 146 -26.73 9.30 -19.14
CA ILE A 146 -26.39 8.91 -17.77
C ILE A 146 -26.29 10.17 -16.88
N ASP A 147 -26.86 10.11 -15.69
CA ASP A 147 -26.69 11.15 -14.67
C ASP A 147 -25.34 11.02 -13.95
N LEU A 148 -24.91 12.09 -13.27
CA LEU A 148 -23.59 12.11 -12.65
C LEU A 148 -23.45 11.17 -11.44
N GLU A 149 -24.53 10.85 -10.75
CA GLU A 149 -24.47 9.96 -9.59
C GLU A 149 -24.16 8.53 -10.04
N ASN A 150 -24.77 8.09 -11.14
CA ASN A 150 -24.53 6.78 -11.74
C ASN A 150 -23.18 6.66 -12.46
N VAL A 151 -22.52 7.77 -12.81
CA VAL A 151 -21.13 7.73 -13.35
C VAL A 151 -20.15 7.12 -12.34
N ILE A 152 -20.47 7.11 -11.04
CA ILE A 152 -19.59 6.47 -10.05
C ILE A 152 -19.37 5.00 -10.42
N TYR A 153 -20.42 4.23 -10.72
CA TYR A 153 -20.30 2.81 -11.08
C TYR A 153 -19.40 2.59 -12.31
N VAL A 154 -19.48 3.48 -13.29
CA VAL A 154 -18.64 3.42 -14.50
C VAL A 154 -17.19 3.75 -14.17
N SER A 155 -16.95 4.82 -13.40
CA SER A 155 -15.59 5.23 -13.02
C SER A 155 -14.89 4.15 -12.18
N GLU A 156 -15.66 3.47 -11.34
CA GLU A 156 -15.19 2.38 -10.51
C GLU A 156 -14.91 1.13 -11.36
N PHE A 157 -15.78 0.76 -12.29
CA PHE A 157 -15.50 -0.35 -13.21
C PHE A 157 -14.14 -0.19 -13.94
N PHE A 158 -13.78 1.03 -14.34
CA PHE A 158 -12.51 1.30 -15.01
C PHE A 158 -11.33 1.62 -14.06
N GLY A 159 -11.57 1.81 -12.76
CA GLY A 159 -10.52 2.16 -11.80
C GLY A 159 -9.87 3.52 -12.10
N VAL A 160 -10.67 4.49 -12.55
CA VAL A 160 -10.23 5.85 -12.91
C VAL A 160 -10.88 6.89 -12.00
N SER A 161 -10.36 8.12 -12.02
CA SER A 161 -10.99 9.19 -11.25
C SER A 161 -12.41 9.49 -11.78
N PHE A 162 -13.33 9.80 -10.86
CA PHE A 162 -14.71 10.17 -11.18
C PHE A 162 -14.76 11.33 -12.19
N GLU A 163 -13.97 12.38 -11.95
CA GLU A 163 -13.88 13.54 -12.85
C GLU A 163 -13.41 13.16 -14.25
N SER A 164 -12.37 12.32 -14.37
CA SER A 164 -11.88 11.84 -15.67
C SER A 164 -12.94 11.03 -16.41
N CYS A 165 -13.68 10.17 -15.70
CA CYS A 165 -14.75 9.37 -16.29
C CYS A 165 -15.88 10.27 -16.83
N VAL A 166 -16.34 11.25 -16.03
CA VAL A 166 -17.37 12.22 -16.45
C VAL A 166 -16.95 12.94 -17.73
N PHE A 167 -15.71 13.45 -17.81
CA PHE A 167 -15.24 14.14 -19.01
C PHE A 167 -15.13 13.25 -20.24
N ASN A 168 -14.74 11.98 -20.07
CA ASN A 168 -14.71 11.03 -21.18
C ASN A 168 -16.12 10.75 -21.70
N ILE A 169 -17.10 10.54 -20.82
CA ILE A 169 -18.49 10.33 -21.22
C ILE A 169 -19.07 11.60 -21.87
N ALA A 170 -18.79 12.79 -21.32
CA ALA A 170 -19.30 14.05 -21.84
C ALA A 170 -18.78 14.39 -23.24
N TYR A 171 -17.47 14.25 -23.46
CA TYR A 171 -16.86 14.74 -24.71
C TYR A 171 -16.59 13.67 -25.76
N ARG A 172 -16.40 12.41 -25.36
CA ARG A 172 -16.24 11.31 -26.33
C ARG A 172 -17.57 10.67 -26.71
N LEU A 173 -18.42 10.37 -25.72
CA LEU A 173 -19.71 9.70 -25.98
C LEU A 173 -20.88 10.68 -26.12
N ARG A 174 -20.78 11.90 -25.55
CA ARG A 174 -21.86 12.89 -25.50
C ARG A 174 -23.13 12.37 -24.82
N LYS A 175 -22.96 11.57 -23.76
CA LYS A 175 -24.04 10.87 -23.04
C LYS A 175 -24.27 11.35 -21.61
N ILE A 176 -23.67 12.45 -21.16
CA ILE A 176 -23.97 13.01 -19.84
C ILE A 176 -25.29 13.78 -19.88
N ASP A 177 -26.20 13.50 -18.95
CA ASP A 177 -27.44 14.26 -18.79
C ASP A 177 -27.15 15.69 -18.28
N GLY A 178 -27.92 16.68 -18.74
CA GLY A 178 -27.79 18.09 -18.37
C GLY A 178 -26.63 18.85 -19.04
N ASP A 179 -26.24 19.99 -18.44
CA ASP A 179 -25.23 20.90 -19.02
C ASP A 179 -23.81 20.29 -19.01
N THR A 180 -23.20 20.24 -20.20
CA THR A 180 -21.86 19.69 -20.45
C THR A 180 -20.82 20.76 -20.79
N ASP A 181 -21.17 22.05 -20.68
CA ASP A 181 -20.19 23.14 -20.71
C ASP A 181 -19.10 22.90 -19.66
N GLY A 182 -17.84 23.10 -20.04
CA GLY A 182 -16.71 22.71 -19.19
C GLY A 182 -16.66 23.41 -17.84
N LYS A 183 -17.17 24.65 -17.71
CA LYS A 183 -17.23 25.35 -16.42
C LYS A 183 -18.38 24.83 -15.58
N GLU A 184 -19.55 24.62 -16.17
CA GLU A 184 -20.71 24.15 -15.43
C GLU A 184 -20.58 22.69 -15.03
N LEU A 185 -20.08 21.82 -15.91
CA LEU A 185 -19.82 20.42 -15.62
C LEU A 185 -18.87 20.25 -14.42
N LYS A 186 -17.82 21.07 -14.31
CA LYS A 186 -16.93 21.08 -13.12
C LYS A 186 -17.67 21.45 -11.83
N LYS A 187 -18.60 22.40 -11.86
CA LYS A 187 -19.41 22.73 -10.68
C LYS A 187 -20.32 21.56 -10.31
N ARG A 188 -20.96 20.93 -11.30
CA ARG A 188 -21.82 19.77 -11.09
C ARG A 188 -21.04 18.60 -10.48
N ILE A 189 -19.85 18.28 -11.00
CA ILE A 189 -18.96 17.24 -10.45
C ILE A 189 -18.67 17.48 -8.96
N ARG A 190 -18.33 18.72 -8.56
CA ARG A 190 -18.02 19.04 -7.16
C ARG A 190 -19.20 18.81 -6.20
N LYS A 191 -20.43 19.01 -6.67
CA LYS A 191 -21.65 18.83 -5.87
C LYS A 191 -21.98 17.36 -5.57
N VAL A 192 -21.49 16.44 -6.39
CA VAL A 192 -21.78 14.99 -6.26
C VAL A 192 -21.09 14.37 -5.04
N HIS A 193 -19.96 14.93 -4.58
CA HIS A 193 -19.16 14.40 -3.48
C HIS A 193 -18.87 12.89 -3.64
N ALA A 194 -18.10 12.53 -4.67
CA ALA A 194 -17.86 11.14 -5.07
C ALA A 194 -17.44 10.20 -3.91
N ASP A 195 -16.65 10.67 -2.95
CA ASP A 195 -16.24 9.83 -1.81
C ASP A 195 -17.41 9.44 -0.89
N LYS A 196 -18.37 10.34 -0.70
CA LYS A 196 -19.62 10.03 0.04
C LYS A 196 -20.46 9.01 -0.72
N LEU A 197 -20.51 9.10 -2.04
CA LEU A 197 -21.21 8.09 -2.86
C LEU A 197 -20.53 6.72 -2.78
N ARG A 198 -19.19 6.67 -2.79
CA ARG A 198 -18.44 5.43 -2.59
C ARG A 198 -18.79 4.76 -1.27
N GLU A 199 -18.83 5.53 -0.19
CA GLU A 199 -19.25 5.04 1.13
C GLU A 199 -20.70 4.54 1.12
N GLN A 200 -21.62 5.31 0.54
CA GLN A 200 -23.04 4.97 0.48
C GLN A 200 -23.30 3.69 -0.32
N PHE A 201 -22.58 3.48 -1.41
CA PHE A 201 -22.73 2.31 -2.28
C PHE A 201 -21.81 1.14 -1.90
N GLY A 202 -20.99 1.28 -0.86
CA GLY A 202 -20.09 0.23 -0.39
C GLY A 202 -19.00 -0.14 -1.41
N ILE A 203 -18.55 0.83 -2.21
CA ILE A 203 -17.54 0.64 -3.25
C ILE A 203 -16.15 0.49 -2.61
N LYS A 204 -15.43 -0.57 -2.98
CA LYS A 204 -14.16 -1.01 -2.34
C LYS A 204 -12.91 -0.90 -3.23
N ASN A 205 -13.03 -0.31 -4.42
CA ASN A 205 -11.96 -0.31 -5.43
C ASN A 205 -10.61 0.25 -5.00
N SER A 206 -10.57 1.21 -4.07
CA SER A 206 -9.30 1.72 -3.55
C SER A 206 -8.40 0.58 -3.04
N LEU A 207 -8.99 -0.47 -2.46
CA LEU A 207 -8.24 -1.65 -2.02
C LEU A 207 -7.66 -2.44 -3.20
N GLU A 208 -8.49 -2.81 -4.17
CA GLU A 208 -8.03 -3.59 -5.35
C GLU A 208 -6.93 -2.85 -6.12
N LEU A 209 -7.12 -1.54 -6.36
CA LEU A 209 -6.13 -0.73 -7.04
C LEU A 209 -4.82 -0.60 -6.25
N THR A 210 -4.88 -0.67 -4.91
CA THR A 210 -3.69 -0.63 -4.04
C THR A 210 -2.96 -1.97 -4.04
N ARG A 211 -3.69 -3.09 -4.02
CA ARG A 211 -3.12 -4.45 -4.19
C ARG A 211 -2.31 -4.56 -5.48
N GLU A 212 -2.84 -4.00 -6.57
CA GLU A 212 -2.15 -3.99 -7.87
C GLU A 212 -0.78 -3.30 -7.84
N ILE A 213 -0.62 -2.22 -7.07
CA ILE A 213 0.68 -1.53 -6.93
C ILE A 213 1.63 -2.36 -6.07
N VAL A 214 1.14 -2.86 -4.94
CA VAL A 214 1.97 -3.62 -3.99
C VAL A 214 2.53 -4.89 -4.62
N ASP A 215 1.73 -5.62 -5.40
CA ASP A 215 2.17 -6.81 -6.12
C ASP A 215 3.22 -6.56 -7.20
N PHE A 216 3.24 -5.35 -7.73
CA PHE A 216 4.25 -4.97 -8.71
C PHE A 216 5.60 -4.69 -8.04
N TYR A 217 5.57 -4.09 -6.85
CA TYR A 217 6.76 -3.50 -6.24
C TYR A 217 7.80 -4.55 -5.82
N CYS A 218 9.07 -4.25 -6.09
CA CYS A 218 10.21 -5.05 -5.62
C CYS A 218 10.97 -4.25 -4.56
N TYR A 219 10.94 -4.70 -3.30
CA TYR A 219 11.70 -4.08 -2.22
C TYR A 219 13.08 -4.74 -2.06
N ALA A 220 14.12 -3.92 -2.06
CA ALA A 220 15.46 -4.32 -1.64
C ALA A 220 15.78 -3.69 -0.29
N ARG A 221 16.03 -4.52 0.73
CA ARG A 221 16.37 -4.03 2.07
C ARG A 221 17.66 -3.20 2.02
N PRO A 222 17.64 -1.93 2.47
CA PRO A 222 18.82 -1.10 2.45
C PRO A 222 19.85 -1.57 3.49
N LYS A 223 21.13 -1.20 3.27
CA LYS A 223 22.20 -1.43 4.25
C LYS A 223 21.88 -0.74 5.59
N GLU A 224 22.21 -1.40 6.70
CA GLU A 224 21.83 -0.94 8.06
C GLU A 224 22.28 0.49 8.38
N ASN A 225 23.48 0.88 7.93
CA ASN A 225 24.08 2.19 8.20
C ASN A 225 23.66 3.31 7.23
N ASN A 226 22.68 3.07 6.35
CA ASN A 226 22.15 4.13 5.50
C ASN A 226 21.36 5.14 6.35
N ALA A 227 21.58 6.44 6.12
CA ALA A 227 20.84 7.54 6.77
C ALA A 227 19.31 7.36 6.68
N THR A 228 18.82 6.83 5.55
CA THR A 228 17.39 6.51 5.37
C THR A 228 16.91 5.44 6.36
N ASN A 229 17.69 4.37 6.54
CA ASN A 229 17.35 3.30 7.48
C ASN A 229 17.38 3.78 8.94
N ILE A 230 18.35 4.63 9.29
CA ILE A 230 18.42 5.26 10.62
C ILE A 230 17.17 6.10 10.87
N LYS A 231 16.79 6.96 9.91
CA LYS A 231 15.61 7.83 10.04
C LYS A 231 14.31 7.02 10.11
N PHE A 232 14.17 6.00 9.28
CA PHE A 232 13.02 5.10 9.33
C PHE A 232 12.90 4.41 10.69
N LYS A 233 14.02 3.89 11.21
CA LYS A 233 14.04 3.25 12.53
C LYS A 233 13.63 4.20 13.65
N GLN A 234 14.05 5.48 13.61
CA GLN A 234 13.59 6.51 14.54
C GLN A 234 12.06 6.67 14.51
N PHE A 235 11.47 6.81 13.32
CA PHE A 235 10.01 6.92 13.17
C PHE A 235 9.26 5.67 13.62
N LEU A 236 9.77 4.48 13.28
CA LEU A 236 9.18 3.22 13.69
C LEU A 236 9.12 3.13 15.22
N ILE A 237 10.23 3.38 15.91
CA ILE A 237 10.30 3.31 17.38
C ILE A 237 9.41 4.38 18.02
N LEU A 238 9.44 5.60 17.51
CA LEU A 238 8.63 6.71 18.03
C LEU A 238 7.14 6.39 17.94
N ASN A 239 6.67 5.98 16.77
CA ASN A 239 5.26 5.69 16.54
C ASN A 239 4.79 4.44 17.30
N GLU A 240 5.57 3.35 17.32
CA GLU A 240 5.20 2.13 18.07
C GLU A 240 5.03 2.38 19.57
N ASN A 241 5.86 3.25 20.16
CA ASN A 241 5.72 3.63 21.57
C ASN A 241 4.51 4.56 21.79
N ARG A 242 4.38 5.62 20.99
CA ARG A 242 3.27 6.58 21.12
C ARG A 242 1.90 5.96 20.85
N LEU A 243 1.83 4.97 19.96
CA LEU A 243 0.59 4.25 19.67
C LEU A 243 0.06 3.53 20.93
N GLU A 244 0.93 3.10 21.84
CA GLU A 244 0.57 2.53 23.15
C GLU A 244 0.41 3.57 24.27
N GLY A 245 0.58 4.86 23.97
CA GLY A 245 0.45 5.94 24.95
C GLY A 245 1.72 6.24 25.76
N VAL A 246 2.88 5.70 25.35
CA VAL A 246 4.17 6.06 25.97
C VAL A 246 4.50 7.50 25.59
N ASP A 247 4.72 8.35 26.59
CA ASP A 247 5.06 9.76 26.39
C ASP A 247 6.57 9.90 26.14
N ILE A 248 6.94 9.83 24.86
CA ILE A 248 8.33 9.96 24.42
C ILE A 248 8.45 10.92 23.23
N THR A 249 9.46 11.77 23.27
CA THR A 249 9.77 12.75 22.22
C THR A 249 10.72 12.19 21.16
N GLU A 250 10.72 12.80 19.98
CA GLU A 250 11.69 12.48 18.92
C GLU A 250 13.13 12.69 19.40
N GLU A 251 13.37 13.76 20.17
CA GLU A 251 14.68 14.07 20.75
C GLU A 251 15.18 12.97 21.69
N GLN A 252 14.29 12.44 22.54
CA GLN A 252 14.61 11.33 23.44
C GLN A 252 14.92 10.05 22.66
N VAL A 253 14.11 9.67 21.66
CA VAL A 253 14.37 8.50 20.82
C VAL A 253 15.71 8.63 20.08
N ASN A 254 15.98 9.80 19.51
CA ASN A 254 17.22 10.08 18.79
C ASN A 254 18.44 9.97 19.71
N TYR A 255 18.35 10.50 20.93
CA TYR A 255 19.41 10.40 21.92
C TYR A 255 19.69 8.94 22.30
N ILE A 256 18.65 8.17 22.64
CA ILE A 256 18.78 6.75 23.00
C ILE A 256 19.45 5.97 21.87
N LEU A 257 18.97 6.11 20.63
CA LEU A 257 19.52 5.40 19.49
C LEU A 257 20.99 5.79 19.19
N ALA A 258 21.33 7.07 19.34
CA ALA A 258 22.70 7.52 19.18
C ALA A 258 23.63 6.94 20.26
N ASP A 259 23.20 6.94 21.53
CA ASP A 259 23.98 6.39 22.64
C ASP A 259 24.19 4.89 22.51
N LEU A 260 23.13 4.14 22.15
CA LEU A 260 23.22 2.70 21.88
C LEU A 260 24.17 2.38 20.72
N ARG A 261 24.12 3.16 19.62
CA ARG A 261 24.98 2.96 18.45
C ARG A 261 26.46 3.25 18.76
N LEU A 262 26.75 4.30 19.53
CA LEU A 262 28.12 4.75 19.77
C LEU A 262 28.80 3.99 20.91
N ASN A 263 28.06 3.72 21.98
CA ASN A 263 28.64 3.26 23.24
C ASN A 263 28.15 1.87 23.66
N ASN A 264 27.17 1.30 22.96
CA ASN A 264 26.48 0.06 23.34
C ASN A 264 26.01 0.08 24.81
N ASN A 265 25.68 1.27 25.33
CA ASN A 265 25.63 1.53 26.76
C ASN A 265 24.22 1.36 27.34
N TYR A 266 23.71 0.13 27.24
CA TYR A 266 22.46 -0.23 27.92
C TYR A 266 22.55 -0.08 29.46
N LYS A 267 23.76 -0.09 30.03
CA LYS A 267 24.01 -0.02 31.49
C LYS A 267 23.73 1.34 32.11
N LYS A 268 23.66 2.41 31.30
CA LYS A 268 23.34 3.76 31.76
C LYS A 268 21.88 3.91 32.18
N TYR A 269 21.02 3.05 31.64
CA TYR A 269 19.60 3.03 31.95
C TYR A 269 19.35 1.98 33.04
N GLY A 270 18.64 2.39 34.09
CA GLY A 270 18.32 1.56 35.23
C GLY A 270 17.03 2.01 35.90
N ASP A 271 16.70 1.42 37.04
CA ASP A 271 15.38 1.58 37.69
C ASP A 271 15.02 3.03 38.07
N GLU A 272 16.01 3.92 38.20
CA GLU A 272 15.81 5.35 38.47
C GLU A 272 15.54 6.19 37.21
N SER A 273 15.64 5.60 36.02
CA SER A 273 15.35 6.28 34.75
C SER A 273 13.85 6.48 34.56
N ASP A 274 13.49 7.44 33.72
CA ASP A 274 12.10 7.67 33.31
C ASP A 274 11.47 6.35 32.78
N PRO A 275 10.34 5.88 33.35
CA PRO A 275 9.66 4.67 32.90
C PRO A 275 9.35 4.66 31.39
N ASN A 276 9.05 5.82 30.78
CA ASN A 276 8.80 5.92 29.35
C ASN A 276 10.08 5.61 28.53
N ILE A 277 11.25 6.00 29.04
CA ILE A 277 12.55 5.69 28.43
C ILE A 277 12.84 4.19 28.54
N LEU A 278 12.57 3.58 29.70
CA LEU A 278 12.76 2.15 29.92
C LEU A 278 11.86 1.30 29.01
N GLU A 279 10.60 1.69 28.85
CA GLU A 279 9.68 1.06 27.89
C GLU A 279 10.15 1.21 26.44
N ALA A 280 10.62 2.41 26.06
CA ALA A 280 11.14 2.63 24.72
C ALA A 280 12.40 1.79 24.44
N LEU A 281 13.31 1.64 25.41
CA LEU A 281 14.48 0.78 25.31
C LEU A 281 14.12 -0.69 25.11
N GLY A 282 13.15 -1.20 25.86
CA GLY A 282 12.66 -2.57 25.66
C GLY A 282 11.99 -2.73 24.31
N ASN A 283 11.25 -1.72 23.83
CA ASN A 283 10.66 -1.75 22.51
C ASN A 283 11.72 -1.75 21.39
N ILE A 284 12.85 -1.06 21.58
CA ILE A 284 14.00 -1.12 20.67
C ILE A 284 14.51 -2.55 20.57
N GLU A 285 14.75 -3.24 21.70
CA GLU A 285 15.20 -4.64 21.73
C GLU A 285 14.20 -5.59 21.05
N LEU A 286 12.90 -5.39 21.29
CA LEU A 286 11.83 -6.15 20.66
C LEU A 286 11.86 -6.00 19.12
N LEU A 287 11.92 -4.76 18.64
CA LEU A 287 11.91 -4.47 17.21
C LEU A 287 13.20 -4.95 16.53
N GLU A 288 14.36 -4.78 17.18
CA GLU A 288 15.63 -5.33 16.70
C GLU A 288 15.58 -6.84 16.56
N TYR A 289 15.02 -7.52 17.55
CA TYR A 289 14.80 -8.96 17.48
C TYR A 289 13.89 -9.33 16.31
N ALA A 290 12.71 -8.73 16.18
CA ALA A 290 11.75 -9.05 15.12
C ALA A 290 12.30 -8.81 13.70
N LEU A 291 13.06 -7.72 13.51
CA LEU A 291 13.57 -7.28 12.22
C LEU A 291 14.91 -7.93 11.81
N ASN A 292 15.65 -8.51 12.76
CA ASN A 292 17.01 -9.01 12.47
C ASN A 292 17.23 -10.48 12.84
N THR A 293 16.36 -11.09 13.64
CA THR A 293 16.54 -12.49 14.04
C THR A 293 16.58 -13.44 12.84
N LYS A 294 17.41 -14.49 12.96
CA LYS A 294 17.48 -15.62 12.02
C LYS A 294 16.76 -16.86 12.55
N GLU A 295 16.14 -16.75 13.72
CA GLU A 295 15.32 -17.83 14.28
C GLU A 295 14.15 -18.12 13.35
N THR A 296 13.63 -19.34 13.41
CA THR A 296 12.38 -19.71 12.76
C THR A 296 11.23 -19.01 13.49
N ILE A 297 10.31 -18.42 12.72
CA ILE A 297 9.12 -17.80 13.29
C ILE A 297 8.22 -18.89 13.89
N ASP A 298 7.71 -18.61 15.08
CA ASP A 298 6.85 -19.52 15.83
C ASP A 298 6.02 -18.68 16.81
N ILE A 299 4.80 -19.14 17.09
CA ILE A 299 3.84 -18.42 17.92
C ILE A 299 4.34 -18.25 19.36
N TRP A 300 5.13 -19.20 19.88
CA TRP A 300 5.65 -19.16 21.24
C TRP A 300 6.76 -18.12 21.42
N LYS A 301 7.27 -17.54 20.32
CA LYS A 301 8.20 -16.39 20.38
C LYS A 301 7.58 -15.14 21.00
N LEU A 302 6.25 -15.07 21.13
CA LEU A 302 5.56 -14.02 21.88
C LEU A 302 6.06 -13.90 23.33
N GLN A 303 6.43 -15.01 23.99
CA GLN A 303 7.00 -14.97 25.33
C GLN A 303 8.33 -14.21 25.35
N LYS A 304 9.25 -14.56 24.43
CA LYS A 304 10.54 -13.89 24.29
C LYS A 304 10.36 -12.41 23.92
N MET A 305 9.43 -12.10 23.04
CA MET A 305 9.09 -10.73 22.66
C MET A 305 8.62 -9.90 23.86
N GLN A 306 7.74 -10.46 24.70
CA GLN A 306 7.31 -9.79 25.93
C GLN A 306 8.49 -9.56 26.89
N SER A 307 9.36 -10.57 27.06
CA SER A 307 10.55 -10.44 27.90
C SER A 307 11.51 -9.36 27.41
N LEU A 308 11.68 -9.20 26.09
CA LEU A 308 12.50 -8.12 25.52
C LEU A 308 11.86 -6.75 25.74
N LEU A 309 10.55 -6.63 25.51
CA LEU A 309 9.79 -5.39 25.67
C LEU A 309 9.85 -4.84 27.10
N TYR A 310 9.81 -5.72 28.10
CA TYR A 310 9.81 -5.34 29.51
C TYR A 310 11.17 -5.59 30.20
N LYS A 311 12.24 -5.82 29.42
CA LYS A 311 13.58 -6.15 29.93
C LYS A 311 14.12 -5.11 30.93
N TYR A 312 13.80 -3.84 30.71
CA TYR A 312 14.31 -2.71 31.51
C TYR A 312 13.27 -2.12 32.46
N THR A 313 12.02 -2.56 32.39
CA THR A 313 10.97 -2.03 33.25
C THR A 313 10.96 -2.76 34.59
N PRO A 314 10.62 -2.08 35.70
CA PRO A 314 10.41 -2.73 36.99
C PRO A 314 9.43 -3.91 36.86
N TYR A 315 9.77 -5.03 37.50
CA TYR A 315 8.96 -6.27 37.50
C TYR A 315 8.77 -6.96 36.14
N GLY A 316 9.39 -6.48 35.06
CA GLY A 316 9.23 -7.06 33.72
C GLY A 316 9.67 -8.52 33.61
N ALA A 317 10.70 -8.92 34.37
CA ALA A 317 11.16 -10.31 34.46
C ALA A 317 10.15 -11.28 35.10
N GLN A 318 9.12 -10.77 35.78
CA GLN A 318 8.11 -11.56 36.49
C GLN A 318 6.87 -11.84 35.64
N LEU A 319 6.81 -11.31 34.41
CA LEU A 319 5.67 -11.52 33.52
C LEU A 319 5.65 -12.97 33.00
N HIS A 320 4.61 -13.71 33.36
CA HIS A 320 4.36 -15.05 32.83
C HIS A 320 3.60 -15.02 31.50
N PHE A 321 3.74 -16.11 30.75
CA PHE A 321 3.04 -16.33 29.48
C PHE A 321 2.50 -17.76 29.41
N PRO A 322 1.25 -17.96 28.97
CA PRO A 322 0.23 -16.94 28.69
C PRO A 322 -0.31 -16.29 29.97
N ARG A 323 -1.09 -15.20 29.87
CA ARG A 323 -1.82 -14.64 31.01
C ARG A 323 -2.72 -15.71 31.66
N GLN A 324 -2.92 -15.60 32.97
CA GLN A 324 -3.71 -16.55 33.78
C GLN A 324 -5.05 -15.99 34.26
N GLU A 325 -5.39 -14.78 33.80
CA GLU A 325 -6.61 -14.07 34.17
C GLU A 325 -7.20 -13.40 32.94
N ASN A 326 -8.52 -13.13 32.95
CA ASN A 326 -9.20 -12.43 31.87
C ASN A 326 -8.95 -10.92 31.95
N ASN A 327 -8.61 -10.30 30.82
CA ASN A 327 -8.41 -8.86 30.71
C ASN A 327 -9.44 -8.23 29.76
N ARG A 328 -9.34 -6.92 29.56
CA ARG A 328 -10.20 -6.15 28.64
C ARG A 328 -9.33 -5.19 27.85
N ILE A 329 -9.70 -4.96 26.61
CA ILE A 329 -9.06 -3.99 25.74
C ILE A 329 -9.90 -2.72 25.79
N ASN A 330 -9.29 -1.60 26.20
CA ASN A 330 -9.98 -0.31 26.20
C ASN A 330 -10.33 0.09 24.76
N GLY A 331 -11.61 0.33 24.49
CA GLY A 331 -12.12 0.75 23.19
C GLY A 331 -12.40 -0.37 22.18
N ALA A 332 -12.16 -1.64 22.54
CA ALA A 332 -12.59 -2.78 21.73
C ALA A 332 -14.07 -3.10 21.97
N GLU A 333 -14.77 -3.51 20.92
CA GLU A 333 -16.18 -3.91 21.01
C GLU A 333 -16.36 -5.35 21.51
N THR A 334 -15.30 -6.16 21.51
CA THR A 334 -15.30 -7.57 21.96
C THR A 334 -14.42 -7.78 23.19
N SER A 335 -14.84 -8.69 24.08
CA SER A 335 -14.00 -9.17 25.17
C SER A 335 -12.90 -10.09 24.65
N THR A 336 -11.72 -10.04 25.28
CA THR A 336 -10.66 -11.02 25.01
C THR A 336 -11.11 -12.43 25.36
N ILE A 337 -10.48 -13.43 24.76
CA ILE A 337 -10.80 -14.82 25.05
C ILE A 337 -10.58 -15.19 26.52
N ASP A 338 -11.29 -16.21 27.01
CA ASP A 338 -11.01 -16.79 28.31
C ASP A 338 -9.56 -17.31 28.38
N TYR A 339 -8.84 -17.01 29.47
CA TYR A 339 -7.42 -17.36 29.60
C TYR A 339 -7.15 -18.87 29.44
N ARG A 340 -8.14 -19.72 29.80
CA ARG A 340 -8.05 -21.19 29.69
C ARG A 340 -8.03 -21.66 28.23
N LEU A 341 -8.49 -20.84 27.30
CA LEU A 341 -8.54 -21.13 25.87
C LEU A 341 -7.36 -20.55 25.08
N ILE A 342 -6.47 -19.78 25.73
CA ILE A 342 -5.34 -19.13 25.03
C ILE A 342 -4.45 -20.17 24.36
N VAL A 343 -4.03 -21.21 25.07
CA VAL A 343 -3.10 -22.22 24.53
C VAL A 343 -3.69 -22.93 23.30
N PRO A 344 -4.93 -23.47 23.34
CA PRO A 344 -5.57 -24.04 22.15
C PRO A 344 -5.66 -23.06 20.97
N GLU A 345 -5.98 -21.79 21.19
CA GLU A 345 -6.07 -20.81 20.11
C GLU A 345 -4.71 -20.41 19.55
N LEU A 346 -3.67 -20.31 20.38
CA LEU A 346 -2.30 -20.05 19.91
C LEU A 346 -1.77 -21.20 19.06
N ILE A 347 -2.11 -22.45 19.36
CA ILE A 347 -1.76 -23.60 18.50
C ILE A 347 -2.34 -23.39 17.09
N LYS A 348 -3.63 -23.02 16.99
CA LYS A 348 -4.28 -22.73 15.69
C LYS A 348 -3.67 -21.53 14.96
N VAL A 349 -3.15 -20.53 15.68
CA VAL A 349 -2.43 -19.42 15.06
C VAL A 349 -1.05 -19.88 14.57
N GLY A 350 -0.34 -20.71 15.34
CA GLY A 350 0.92 -21.33 14.92
C GLY A 350 0.77 -22.16 13.64
N GLU A 351 -0.28 -22.96 13.54
CA GLU A 351 -0.63 -23.70 12.32
C GLU A 351 -0.86 -22.75 11.12
N GLN A 352 -1.56 -21.64 11.33
CA GLN A 352 -1.77 -20.62 10.28
C GLN A 352 -0.45 -19.98 9.84
N ILE A 353 0.46 -19.68 10.78
CA ILE A 353 1.80 -19.17 10.46
C ILE A 353 2.56 -20.19 9.61
N ASN A 354 2.55 -21.46 9.98
CA ASN A 354 3.24 -22.52 9.24
C ASN A 354 2.70 -22.63 7.80
N LEU A 355 1.38 -22.66 7.64
CA LEU A 355 0.72 -22.70 6.32
C LEU A 355 1.09 -21.47 5.46
N LEU A 356 1.18 -20.29 6.06
CA LEU A 356 1.60 -19.07 5.37
C LEU A 356 3.07 -19.17 4.94
N MET A 357 3.95 -19.71 5.78
CA MET A 357 5.36 -19.91 5.45
C MET A 357 5.54 -20.91 4.30
N ASP A 358 4.76 -21.99 4.28
CA ASP A 358 4.81 -23.01 3.22
C ASP A 358 4.42 -22.44 1.84
N LYS A 359 3.48 -21.50 1.80
CA LYS A 359 2.98 -20.88 0.56
C LYS A 359 3.63 -19.54 0.25
N LYS A 360 4.53 -19.07 1.11
CA LYS A 360 5.11 -17.73 1.07
C LYS A 360 5.58 -17.33 -0.33
N ASP A 361 6.29 -18.20 -1.03
CA ASP A 361 6.87 -17.88 -2.35
C ASP A 361 5.90 -18.13 -3.52
N LEU A 362 4.74 -18.74 -3.26
CA LEU A 362 3.72 -19.07 -4.26
C LEU A 362 2.63 -17.99 -4.36
N VAL A 363 2.35 -17.29 -3.27
CA VAL A 363 1.33 -16.24 -3.20
C VAL A 363 1.89 -14.87 -3.59
N SER A 364 1.00 -13.99 -4.05
CA SER A 364 1.31 -12.59 -4.31
C SER A 364 1.69 -11.85 -3.02
N ILE A 365 2.16 -10.61 -3.15
CA ILE A 365 2.54 -9.81 -1.98
C ILE A 365 1.28 -9.45 -1.19
N HIS A 366 0.22 -9.00 -1.86
CA HIS A 366 -1.01 -8.63 -1.15
C HIS A 366 -1.70 -9.81 -0.48
N GLU A 367 -1.72 -11.00 -1.10
CA GLU A 367 -2.28 -12.21 -0.50
C GLU A 367 -1.52 -12.58 0.80
N TYR A 368 -0.19 -12.50 0.75
CA TYR A 368 0.66 -12.73 1.92
C TYR A 368 0.39 -11.70 3.04
N VAL A 369 0.25 -10.42 2.67
CA VAL A 369 -0.07 -9.34 3.61
C VAL A 369 -1.43 -9.57 4.27
N LEU A 370 -2.46 -9.91 3.49
CA LEU A 370 -3.80 -10.20 4.02
C LEU A 370 -3.78 -11.34 5.05
N GLU A 371 -3.08 -12.44 4.77
CA GLU A 371 -2.94 -13.54 5.73
C GLU A 371 -2.14 -13.13 6.98
N SER A 372 -1.10 -12.30 6.82
CA SER A 372 -0.35 -11.74 7.93
C SER A 372 -1.23 -10.84 8.82
N ILE A 373 -2.13 -10.05 8.22
CA ILE A 373 -3.11 -9.22 8.93
C ILE A 373 -4.13 -10.07 9.68
N LYS A 374 -4.60 -11.18 9.10
CA LYS A 374 -5.48 -12.13 9.80
C LYS A 374 -4.81 -12.72 11.03
N ILE A 375 -3.54 -13.12 10.93
CA ILE A 375 -2.75 -13.60 12.08
C ILE A 375 -2.65 -12.51 13.16
N HIS A 376 -2.29 -11.28 12.76
CA HIS A 376 -2.21 -10.13 13.65
C HIS A 376 -3.54 -9.86 14.37
N HIS A 377 -4.65 -9.77 13.62
CA HIS A 377 -5.98 -9.56 14.19
C HIS A 377 -6.37 -10.67 15.18
N ARG A 378 -6.21 -11.95 14.81
CA ARG A 378 -6.48 -13.08 15.72
C ARG A 378 -5.72 -12.95 17.04
N LEU A 379 -4.45 -12.54 16.99
CA LEU A 379 -3.65 -12.31 18.19
C LEU A 379 -4.16 -11.15 19.04
N THR A 380 -4.66 -10.08 18.43
CA THR A 380 -5.28 -8.96 19.19
C THR A 380 -6.53 -9.40 19.94
N VAL A 381 -7.32 -10.33 19.39
CA VAL A 381 -8.52 -10.92 20.01
C VAL A 381 -8.18 -11.94 21.12
N ILE A 382 -7.20 -12.82 20.87
CA ILE A 382 -6.72 -13.79 21.88
C ILE A 382 -6.09 -13.03 23.06
N HIS A 383 -5.31 -12.00 22.75
CA HIS A 383 -4.66 -11.11 23.71
C HIS A 383 -3.85 -11.90 24.76
N PRO A 384 -2.86 -12.71 24.34
CA PRO A 384 -2.31 -13.78 25.17
C PRO A 384 -1.32 -13.32 26.24
N LEU A 385 -0.75 -12.12 26.09
CA LEU A 385 0.23 -11.56 27.02
C LEU A 385 -0.47 -10.87 28.20
N ILE A 386 0.20 -10.79 29.35
CA ILE A 386 -0.24 -9.97 30.48
C ILE A 386 -0.28 -8.49 30.07
N ASN A 387 0.83 -8.01 29.52
CA ASN A 387 1.03 -6.64 29.03
C ASN A 387 1.81 -6.68 27.71
N GLY A 388 1.69 -5.61 26.92
CA GLY A 388 2.47 -5.44 25.68
C GLY A 388 1.91 -6.13 24.45
N ASN A 389 0.63 -6.56 24.48
CA ASN A 389 -0.02 -7.22 23.35
C ASN A 389 0.04 -6.40 22.07
N GLY A 390 -0.26 -5.10 22.12
CA GLY A 390 -0.21 -4.22 20.93
C GLY A 390 1.17 -4.26 20.24
N ARG A 391 2.23 -3.91 20.99
CA ARG A 391 3.63 -3.90 20.52
C ARG A 391 4.12 -5.27 20.07
N CYS A 392 3.88 -6.34 20.83
CA CYS A 392 4.36 -7.68 20.48
C CYS A 392 3.63 -8.25 19.25
N CYS A 393 2.32 -8.05 19.12
CA CYS A 393 1.56 -8.49 17.95
C CYS A 393 1.99 -7.74 16.68
N ARG A 394 2.18 -6.41 16.76
CA ARG A 394 2.72 -5.63 15.64
C ARG A 394 4.17 -6.02 15.32
N ALA A 395 5.02 -6.26 16.31
CA ALA A 395 6.38 -6.77 16.07
C ALA A 395 6.37 -8.13 15.36
N LEU A 396 5.42 -9.03 15.68
CA LEU A 396 5.24 -10.29 14.97
C LEU A 396 4.76 -10.06 13.52
N LEU A 397 3.83 -9.12 13.29
CA LEU A 397 3.43 -8.69 11.95
C LEU A 397 4.64 -8.19 11.15
N LEU A 398 5.48 -7.33 11.73
CA LEU A 398 6.70 -6.84 11.07
C LEU A 398 7.69 -7.97 10.76
N TRP A 399 7.80 -8.98 11.62
CA TRP A 399 8.59 -10.17 11.33
C TRP A 399 8.01 -10.95 10.14
N LEU A 400 6.69 -11.18 10.11
CA LEU A 400 6.03 -11.83 8.98
C LEU A 400 6.28 -11.08 7.67
N LEU A 401 6.09 -9.76 7.65
CA LEU A 401 6.36 -8.92 6.46
C LEU A 401 7.81 -9.06 5.99
N ARG A 402 8.78 -8.96 6.91
CA ARG A 402 10.20 -9.14 6.61
C ARG A 402 10.50 -10.47 5.95
N LEU A 403 9.86 -11.56 6.39
CA LEU A 403 10.12 -12.89 5.81
C LEU A 403 9.83 -12.90 4.31
N LYS A 404 8.81 -12.21 3.83
CA LYS A 404 8.46 -12.04 2.40
C LYS A 404 9.23 -10.91 1.70
N ASN A 405 10.29 -10.38 2.32
CA ASN A 405 11.02 -9.20 1.83
C ASN A 405 10.10 -7.99 1.61
N ILE A 406 9.17 -7.76 2.52
CA ILE A 406 8.35 -6.55 2.57
C ILE A 406 8.98 -5.62 3.60
N PRO A 407 9.09 -4.30 3.35
CA PRO A 407 9.65 -3.39 4.33
C PRO A 407 8.82 -3.40 5.62
N PRO A 408 9.46 -3.11 6.77
CA PRO A 408 8.71 -2.79 7.98
C PRO A 408 7.83 -1.57 7.72
N ILE A 409 6.75 -1.46 8.49
CA ILE A 409 5.80 -0.35 8.47
C ILE A 409 5.64 0.21 9.88
N TYR A 410 5.06 1.41 9.99
CA TYR A 410 4.63 1.95 11.27
C TYR A 410 3.30 2.68 11.07
N ILE A 411 2.45 2.66 12.09
CA ILE A 411 1.17 3.39 12.07
C ILE A 411 1.40 4.73 12.75
N GLN A 412 1.16 5.82 12.03
CA GLN A 412 1.30 7.16 12.60
C GLN A 412 0.28 7.39 13.73
N LEU A 413 0.64 8.23 14.70
CA LEU A 413 -0.24 8.49 15.85
C LEU A 413 -1.59 9.07 15.40
N GLU A 414 -1.58 9.89 14.35
CA GLU A 414 -2.74 10.49 13.70
C GLU A 414 -3.69 9.43 13.13
N ASP A 415 -3.14 8.28 12.68
CA ASP A 415 -3.89 7.16 12.11
C ASP A 415 -4.35 6.14 13.17
N LYS A 416 -4.04 6.34 14.46
CA LYS A 416 -4.46 5.44 15.55
C LYS A 416 -5.97 5.20 15.55
N ALA A 417 -6.76 6.25 15.36
CA ALA A 417 -8.22 6.16 15.32
C ALA A 417 -8.71 5.33 14.11
N ARG A 418 -8.07 5.51 12.95
CA ARG A 418 -8.34 4.75 11.73
C ARG A 418 -8.01 3.27 11.92
N TYR A 419 -6.87 2.96 12.53
CA TYR A 419 -6.44 1.60 12.86
C TYR A 419 -7.39 0.89 13.83
N ILE A 420 -7.76 1.53 14.94
CA ILE A 420 -8.71 0.97 15.92
C ILE A 420 -10.08 0.72 15.27
N LYS A 421 -10.57 1.68 14.47
CA LYS A 421 -11.84 1.53 13.74
C LYS A 421 -11.81 0.35 12.77
N ALA A 422 -10.69 0.12 12.10
CA ALA A 422 -10.52 -1.00 11.19
C ALA A 422 -10.52 -2.35 11.94
N LEU A 423 -9.88 -2.44 13.11
CA LEU A 423 -9.95 -3.64 13.97
C LEU A 423 -11.39 -3.92 14.43
N ASN A 424 -12.09 -2.91 14.97
CA ASN A 424 -13.48 -3.06 15.43
C ASN A 424 -14.43 -3.47 14.28
N LYS A 425 -14.15 -3.01 13.05
CA LYS A 425 -14.89 -3.40 11.84
C LYS A 425 -14.71 -4.90 11.54
N ILE A 426 -13.52 -5.45 11.75
CA ILE A 426 -13.27 -6.90 11.63
C ILE A 426 -14.01 -7.64 12.75
N ASP A 427 -13.90 -7.18 14.00
CA ASP A 427 -14.54 -7.83 15.15
C ASP A 427 -16.06 -7.94 15.00
N THR A 428 -16.70 -6.91 14.44
CA THR A 428 -18.16 -6.86 14.30
C THR A 428 -18.71 -7.43 13.00
N LYS A 429 -17.95 -7.34 11.90
CA LYS A 429 -18.44 -7.66 10.55
C LYS A 429 -17.58 -8.66 9.78
N GLY A 430 -16.41 -9.04 10.29
CA GLY A 430 -15.45 -9.88 9.59
C GLY A 430 -14.84 -9.23 8.34
N ASP A 431 -14.92 -7.90 8.23
CA ASP A 431 -14.54 -7.12 7.04
C ASP A 431 -13.12 -6.55 7.20
N TYR A 432 -12.14 -7.18 6.53
CA TYR A 432 -10.70 -6.87 6.65
C TYR A 432 -10.24 -5.69 5.81
N ASP A 433 -11.07 -5.23 4.86
CA ASP A 433 -10.65 -4.32 3.81
C ASP A 433 -10.05 -3.01 4.31
N GLN A 434 -10.59 -2.45 5.40
CA GLN A 434 -10.08 -1.18 5.93
C GLN A 434 -8.69 -1.33 6.56
N LEU A 435 -8.44 -2.46 7.23
CA LEU A 435 -7.14 -2.72 7.83
C LEU A 435 -6.14 -3.11 6.75
N GLU A 436 -6.55 -3.92 5.77
CA GLU A 436 -5.71 -4.26 4.63
C GLU A 436 -5.29 -3.02 3.85
N LEU A 437 -6.23 -2.14 3.50
CA LEU A 437 -5.92 -0.90 2.79
C LEU A 437 -4.91 -0.03 3.57
N LEU A 438 -5.11 0.16 4.87
CA LEU A 438 -4.18 0.93 5.72
C LEU A 438 -2.77 0.32 5.71
N ILE A 439 -2.67 -0.99 5.86
CA ILE A 439 -1.37 -1.68 5.91
C ILE A 439 -0.68 -1.65 4.54
N LEU A 440 -1.41 -1.83 3.43
CA LEU A 440 -0.85 -1.72 2.09
C LEU A 440 -0.38 -0.29 1.78
N GLU A 441 -1.12 0.74 2.21
CA GLU A 441 -0.70 2.14 2.08
C GLU A 441 0.63 2.40 2.83
N GLU A 442 0.76 1.91 4.06
CA GLU A 442 2.01 2.03 4.83
C GLU A 442 3.16 1.22 4.24
N ILE A 443 2.89 0.08 3.62
CA ILE A 443 3.88 -0.70 2.89
C ILE A 443 4.41 0.13 1.72
N ILE A 444 3.55 0.73 0.90
CA ILE A 444 3.99 1.55 -0.24
C ILE A 444 4.75 2.79 0.26
N HIS A 445 4.27 3.45 1.32
CA HIS A 445 4.98 4.59 1.91
C HIS A 445 6.38 4.20 2.39
N SER A 446 6.51 3.06 3.08
CA SER A 446 7.79 2.55 3.56
C SER A 446 8.71 2.15 2.41
N MET A 447 8.18 1.49 1.37
CA MET A 447 8.89 1.18 0.14
C MET A 447 9.51 2.45 -0.44
N VAL A 448 8.71 3.49 -0.67
CA VAL A 448 9.15 4.77 -1.27
C VAL A 448 10.25 5.43 -0.43
N ILE A 449 10.14 5.45 0.90
CA ILE A 449 11.17 5.99 1.78
C ILE A 449 12.52 5.28 1.56
N PHE A 450 12.51 3.95 1.53
CA PHE A 450 13.75 3.18 1.37
C PHE A 450 14.35 3.29 -0.03
N ASP A 451 13.49 3.54 -1.02
CA ASP A 451 13.86 3.57 -2.41
C ASP A 451 14.45 4.90 -2.86
N GLU A 452 14.21 6.01 -2.16
CA GLU A 452 14.78 7.35 -2.44
C GLU A 452 16.33 7.38 -2.57
N LYS A 453 17.05 6.32 -2.19
CA LYS A 453 18.52 6.22 -2.27
C LYS A 453 19.08 4.94 -2.87
N LEU A 454 18.26 4.13 -3.55
CA LEU A 454 18.82 3.15 -4.49
C LEU A 454 19.34 3.93 -5.70
N GLU A 455 20.65 4.21 -5.67
CA GLU A 455 21.42 4.65 -6.84
C GLU A 455 21.06 3.69 -7.99
N LEU A 456 20.42 4.23 -9.03
CA LEU A 456 20.25 3.55 -10.31
C LEU A 456 21.57 3.62 -11.07
#